data_AF-A0A1H3HHH0-F1
#
_entry.id   AF-A0A1H3HHH0-F1
#
_cell.length_a   1.000
_cell.length_b   1.000
_cell.length_c   1.000
_cell.angle_alpha   90.00
_cell.angle_beta   90.00
_cell.angle_gamma   90.00
#
_symmetry.space_group_name_H-M   'P 1'
#
loop_
_entity.id
_entity.type
_entity.pdbx_description
1 polymer ?
#
loop_
_entity_poly.entity_id
_entity_poly.type
_entity_poly.pdbx_seq_one_letter_code
_entity_poly.pdbx_strand_id
1 'polypeptide(L)'
;MSKPLTILIFLIIFSSCKNNSIETEKEIQSVQKVLDFYGGKCIKHKGFKTEKENSIKFYELEMLDSDFLDKNYEILKSLSGNIAYLFYSNLDNEKENYNQVRVTINSKNGTKSEYHYSETKLEQIERLIPNIENISNYILNKDYDSIYNLFDKSIELKIDDIKNIYTKIENDFGKLKKSQIRGFEFYDEKEFDHYLKVEIVQIRENKNLIMILIFNRNNSKLIGIDYL
;
A
#
# COMPACT_ATOMS: atom_id res chain seq x y z
N MET A 1 -17.80 -39.69 -65.28
CA MET A 1 -16.54 -39.69 -64.50
C MET A 1 -16.48 -38.40 -63.70
N SER A 2 -16.84 -38.48 -62.42
CA SER A 2 -16.94 -37.34 -61.50
C SER A 2 -15.55 -36.98 -60.94
N LYS A 3 -15.12 -35.73 -61.13
CA LYS A 3 -13.92 -35.19 -60.47
C LYS A 3 -14.28 -34.79 -59.03
N PRO A 4 -13.51 -35.18 -58.00
CA PRO A 4 -13.78 -34.72 -56.65
C PRO A 4 -13.35 -33.26 -56.49
N LEU A 5 -14.24 -32.46 -55.92
CA LEU A 5 -14.06 -31.07 -55.54
C LEU A 5 -13.14 -31.03 -54.30
N THR A 6 -11.87 -30.65 -54.48
CA THR A 6 -10.94 -30.47 -53.35
C THR A 6 -11.21 -29.13 -52.69
N ILE A 7 -12.00 -29.14 -51.61
CA ILE A 7 -12.22 -27.96 -50.76
C ILE A 7 -11.00 -27.81 -49.86
N LEU A 8 -10.16 -26.82 -50.18
CA LEU A 8 -9.04 -26.40 -49.34
C LEU A 8 -9.59 -25.59 -48.16
N ILE A 9 -9.81 -26.25 -47.02
CA ILE A 9 -10.21 -25.59 -45.77
C ILE A 9 -8.98 -24.84 -45.22
N PHE A 10 -8.97 -23.53 -45.41
CA PHE A 10 -8.05 -22.62 -44.71
C PHE A 10 -8.48 -22.55 -43.24
N LEU A 11 -7.90 -23.42 -42.40
CA LEU A 11 -7.94 -23.27 -40.94
C LEU A 11 -7.07 -22.07 -40.56
N ILE A 12 -7.66 -20.88 -40.62
CA ILE A 12 -7.08 -19.70 -39.97
C ILE A 12 -7.26 -19.93 -38.47
N ILE A 13 -6.24 -20.53 -37.86
CA ILE A 13 -6.09 -20.55 -36.41
C ILE A 13 -5.79 -19.09 -36.03
N PHE A 14 -6.84 -18.32 -35.72
CA PHE A 14 -6.68 -17.10 -34.95
C PHE A 14 -6.24 -17.51 -33.54
N SER A 15 -4.94 -17.78 -33.40
CA SER A 15 -4.26 -17.70 -32.12
C SER A 15 -4.31 -16.23 -31.71
N SER A 16 -5.44 -15.81 -31.15
CA SER A 16 -5.48 -14.63 -30.32
C SER A 16 -4.53 -14.91 -29.17
N CYS A 17 -3.30 -14.41 -29.28
CA CYS A 17 -2.38 -14.27 -28.16
C CYS A 17 -2.98 -13.28 -27.15
N LYS A 18 -4.04 -13.70 -26.45
CA LYS A 18 -4.26 -13.26 -25.08
C LYS A 18 -3.17 -13.96 -24.29
N ASN A 19 -2.03 -13.29 -24.14
CA ASN A 19 -1.05 -13.63 -23.11
C ASN A 19 -1.68 -13.33 -21.74
N ASN A 20 -2.73 -14.07 -21.39
CA ASN A 20 -3.13 -14.22 -20.00
C ASN A 20 -2.10 -15.18 -19.43
N SER A 21 -0.96 -14.64 -19.00
CA SER A 21 -0.12 -15.32 -18.03
C SER A 21 -1.05 -15.84 -16.93
N ILE A 22 -1.14 -17.16 -16.79
CA ILE A 22 -2.03 -17.79 -15.81
C ILE A 22 -1.70 -17.18 -14.45
N GLU A 23 -2.73 -16.64 -13.79
CA GLU A 23 -2.59 -16.10 -12.44
C GLU A 23 -2.44 -17.27 -11.45
N THR A 24 -1.58 -17.09 -10.46
CA THR A 24 -1.46 -18.04 -9.36
C THR A 24 -2.60 -17.83 -8.38
N GLU A 25 -2.89 -18.85 -7.58
CA GLU A 25 -3.87 -18.74 -6.50
C GLU A 25 -3.46 -17.65 -5.49
N LYS A 26 -2.16 -17.49 -5.23
CA LYS A 26 -1.64 -16.45 -4.33
C LYS A 26 -1.85 -15.04 -4.85
N GLU A 27 -1.66 -14.81 -6.15
CA GLU A 27 -1.96 -13.52 -6.77
C GLU A 27 -3.45 -13.20 -6.70
N ILE A 28 -4.32 -14.19 -6.98
CA ILE A 28 -5.78 -14.02 -6.90
C ILE A 28 -6.17 -13.64 -5.47
N GLN A 29 -5.66 -14.36 -4.47
CA GLN A 29 -5.90 -14.07 -3.05
C GLN A 29 -5.36 -12.69 -2.63
N SER A 30 -4.17 -12.32 -3.12
CA SER A 30 -3.54 -11.03 -2.84
C SER A 30 -4.35 -9.86 -3.41
N VAL A 31 -4.87 -10.00 -4.64
CA VAL A 31 -5.81 -9.00 -5.20
C VAL A 31 -7.10 -8.97 -4.42
N GLN A 32 -7.61 -10.12 -3.96
CA GLN A 32 -8.82 -10.15 -3.15
C GLN A 32 -8.63 -9.37 -1.85
N LYS A 33 -7.46 -9.40 -1.21
CA LYS A 33 -7.17 -8.55 -0.03
C LYS A 33 -7.25 -7.06 -0.33
N VAL A 34 -6.81 -6.64 -1.52
CA VAL A 34 -6.97 -5.25 -1.97
C VAL A 34 -8.45 -4.91 -2.15
N LEU A 35 -9.21 -5.77 -2.82
CA LEU A 35 -10.65 -5.56 -3.07
C LEU A 35 -11.48 -5.60 -1.79
N ASP A 36 -11.15 -6.46 -0.83
CA ASP A 36 -11.82 -6.54 0.48
C ASP A 36 -11.66 -5.22 1.25
N PHE A 37 -10.52 -4.54 1.09
CA PHE A 37 -10.24 -3.27 1.75
C PHE A 37 -10.86 -2.08 1.02
N TYR A 38 -10.64 -1.98 -0.29
CA TYR A 38 -10.95 -0.79 -1.08
C TYR A 38 -12.26 -0.88 -1.87
N GLY A 39 -12.84 -2.08 -1.99
CA GLY A 39 -13.96 -2.35 -2.89
C GLY A 39 -13.61 -2.12 -4.37
N GLY A 40 -14.65 -2.00 -5.19
CA GLY A 40 -14.52 -1.74 -6.62
C GLY A 40 -14.12 -2.98 -7.43
N LYS A 41 -13.37 -2.75 -8.50
CA LYS A 41 -12.85 -3.76 -9.42
C LYS A 41 -11.35 -3.57 -9.62
N CYS A 42 -10.66 -4.65 -9.97
CA CYS A 42 -9.24 -4.62 -10.29
C CYS A 42 -9.00 -5.33 -11.63
N ILE A 43 -8.49 -4.58 -12.62
CA ILE A 43 -7.88 -5.14 -13.83
C ILE A 43 -6.41 -5.41 -13.51
N LYS A 44 -5.90 -6.55 -13.98
CA LYS A 44 -4.62 -7.10 -13.54
C LYS A 44 -3.74 -7.34 -14.76
N HIS A 45 -2.46 -6.98 -14.64
CA HIS A 45 -1.51 -7.21 -15.71
C HIS A 45 -0.15 -7.61 -15.16
N LYS A 46 0.43 -8.68 -15.73
CA LYS A 46 1.83 -9.03 -15.51
C LYS A 46 2.65 -8.56 -16.70
N GLY A 47 3.81 -7.99 -16.44
CA GLY A 47 4.69 -7.56 -17.52
C GLY A 47 6.16 -7.57 -17.14
N PHE A 48 6.98 -7.38 -18.16
CA PHE A 48 8.40 -7.13 -17.99
C PHE A 48 8.81 -5.95 -18.87
N LYS A 49 9.79 -5.17 -18.41
CA LYS A 49 10.38 -4.08 -19.16
C LYS A 49 11.89 -4.09 -18.94
N THR A 50 12.66 -4.02 -20.01
CA THR A 50 14.12 -3.84 -19.91
C THR A 50 14.42 -2.35 -19.94
N GLU A 51 15.06 -1.85 -18.89
CA GLU A 51 15.57 -0.48 -18.81
C GLU A 51 17.09 -0.52 -18.63
N LYS A 52 17.83 -0.24 -19.71
CA LYS A 52 19.29 -0.39 -19.78
C LYS A 52 19.70 -1.84 -19.39
N GLU A 53 20.48 -2.00 -18.33
CA GLU A 53 20.95 -3.28 -17.80
C GLU A 53 20.00 -3.92 -16.78
N ASN A 54 18.93 -3.21 -16.37
CA ASN A 54 17.99 -3.70 -15.37
C ASN A 54 16.71 -4.23 -16.04
N SER A 55 16.26 -5.41 -15.61
CA SER A 55 14.96 -5.96 -15.99
C SER A 55 13.94 -5.70 -14.90
N ILE A 56 12.86 -5.00 -15.21
CA ILE A 56 11.72 -4.76 -14.32
C ILE A 56 10.69 -5.85 -14.61
N LYS A 57 10.39 -6.70 -13.61
CA LYS A 57 9.26 -7.63 -13.64
C LYS A 57 8.19 -7.06 -12.72
N PHE A 58 7.00 -6.83 -13.26
CA PHE A 58 5.96 -6.12 -12.53
C PHE A 58 4.61 -6.82 -12.58
N TYR A 59 3.85 -6.62 -11.49
CA TYR A 59 2.42 -6.86 -11.43
C TYR A 59 1.72 -5.50 -11.29
N GLU A 60 0.73 -5.26 -12.13
CA GLU A 60 -0.05 -4.03 -12.18
C GLU A 60 -1.49 -4.27 -11.73
N LEU A 61 -1.92 -3.43 -10.79
CA LEU A 61 -3.25 -3.38 -10.21
C LEU A 61 -3.94 -2.11 -10.70
N GLU A 62 -4.86 -2.25 -11.63
CA GLU A 62 -5.67 -1.16 -12.14
C GLU A 62 -7.04 -1.14 -11.44
N MET A 63 -7.18 -0.24 -10.47
CA MET A 63 -8.36 -0.08 -9.63
C MET A 63 -9.40 0.80 -10.31
N LEU A 64 -10.64 0.31 -10.34
CA LEU A 64 -11.79 0.97 -10.95
C LEU A 64 -13.01 0.88 -10.00
N ASP A 65 -13.98 1.77 -10.19
CA ASP A 65 -15.28 1.73 -9.52
C ASP A 65 -15.22 1.66 -7.97
N SER A 66 -14.17 2.20 -7.35
CA SER A 66 -14.04 2.25 -5.88
C SER A 66 -14.55 3.59 -5.33
N ASP A 67 -15.74 3.56 -4.72
CA ASP A 67 -16.30 4.70 -4.01
C ASP A 67 -15.36 5.25 -2.93
N PHE A 68 -14.59 4.36 -2.29
CA PHE A 68 -13.65 4.76 -1.26
C PHE A 68 -12.50 5.56 -1.87
N LEU A 69 -11.89 5.09 -2.96
CA LEU A 69 -10.80 5.81 -3.62
C LEU A 69 -11.28 7.15 -4.18
N ASP A 70 -12.46 7.19 -4.81
CA ASP A 70 -13.03 8.43 -5.35
C ASP A 70 -13.29 9.49 -4.28
N LYS A 71 -13.83 9.10 -3.12
CA LYS A 71 -14.07 10.02 -1.99
C LYS A 71 -12.78 10.55 -1.36
N ASN A 72 -11.65 9.90 -1.61
CA ASN A 72 -10.36 10.20 -1.01
C ASN A 72 -9.31 10.55 -2.08
N TYR A 73 -9.74 11.18 -3.18
CA TYR A 73 -8.90 11.46 -4.34
C TYR A 73 -7.67 12.35 -4.02
N GLU A 74 -7.74 13.16 -2.96
CA GLU A 74 -6.65 14.07 -2.56
C GLU A 74 -5.43 13.32 -1.99
N ILE A 75 -5.61 12.07 -1.57
CA ILE A 75 -4.57 11.26 -0.91
C ILE A 75 -4.28 9.95 -1.66
N LEU A 76 -4.61 9.87 -2.95
CA LEU A 76 -4.45 8.64 -3.73
C LEU A 76 -3.03 8.08 -3.68
N LYS A 77 -2.01 8.93 -3.62
CA LYS A 77 -0.60 8.52 -3.51
C LYS A 77 -0.32 7.73 -2.22
N SER A 78 -0.97 8.11 -1.12
CA SER A 78 -0.89 7.42 0.16
C SER A 78 -1.65 6.08 0.09
N LEU A 79 -2.87 6.10 -0.44
CA LEU A 79 -3.70 4.90 -0.59
C LEU A 79 -3.08 3.86 -1.53
N SER A 80 -2.48 4.30 -2.64
CA SER A 80 -1.80 3.42 -3.59
C SER A 80 -0.60 2.70 -2.99
N GLY A 81 0.07 3.31 -2.00
CA GLY A 81 1.13 2.64 -1.24
C GLY A 81 0.59 1.45 -0.46
N ASN A 82 -0.58 1.60 0.16
CA ASN A 82 -1.22 0.52 0.90
C ASN A 82 -1.84 -0.53 -0.04
N ILE A 83 -2.36 -0.14 -1.21
CA ILE A 83 -2.78 -1.09 -2.25
C ILE A 83 -1.61 -1.99 -2.67
N ALA A 84 -0.47 -1.39 -3.01
CA ALA A 84 0.72 -2.13 -3.40
C ALA A 84 1.22 -3.06 -2.28
N TYR A 85 1.22 -2.56 -1.04
CA TYR A 85 1.64 -3.35 0.13
C TYR A 85 0.70 -4.52 0.46
N LEU A 86 -0.62 -4.31 0.41
CA LEU A 86 -1.59 -5.38 0.65
C LEU A 86 -1.44 -6.51 -0.37
N PHE A 87 -1.24 -6.17 -1.64
CA PHE A 87 -0.94 -7.18 -2.65
C PHE A 87 0.40 -7.88 -2.36
N TYR A 88 1.48 -7.12 -2.22
CA TYR A 88 2.83 -7.65 -2.04
C TYR A 88 2.97 -8.55 -0.81
N SER A 89 2.44 -8.13 0.34
CA SER A 89 2.58 -8.86 1.60
C SER A 89 1.83 -10.20 1.61
N ASN A 90 0.87 -10.42 0.71
CA ASN A 90 0.08 -11.64 0.61
C ASN A 90 0.57 -12.62 -0.47
N LEU A 91 1.67 -12.29 -1.18
CA LEU A 91 2.29 -13.18 -2.16
C LEU A 91 3.16 -14.29 -1.56
N ASP A 92 3.44 -14.25 -0.25
CA ASP A 92 4.35 -15.18 0.43
C ASP A 92 5.72 -15.26 -0.27
N ASN A 93 6.12 -16.44 -0.74
CA ASN A 93 7.36 -16.66 -1.47
C ASN A 93 7.30 -16.19 -2.93
N GLU A 94 6.12 -15.93 -3.49
CA GLU A 94 5.97 -15.46 -4.88
C GLU A 94 6.36 -13.98 -5.06
N LYS A 95 6.71 -13.27 -3.99
CA LYS A 95 7.26 -11.90 -4.03
C LYS A 95 8.46 -11.81 -4.99
N GLU A 96 9.33 -12.82 -4.99
CA GLU A 96 10.56 -12.87 -5.81
C GLU A 96 10.30 -12.82 -7.33
N ASN A 97 9.06 -13.08 -7.75
CA ASN A 97 8.65 -12.97 -9.15
C ASN A 97 8.57 -11.52 -9.63
N TYR A 98 8.48 -10.55 -8.71
CA TYR A 98 8.20 -9.16 -8.99
C TYR A 98 9.17 -8.24 -8.25
N ASN A 99 9.90 -7.41 -9.00
CA ASN A 99 10.70 -6.34 -8.39
C ASN A 99 9.98 -4.99 -8.38
N GLN A 100 8.74 -4.94 -8.89
CA GLN A 100 7.89 -3.76 -8.87
C GLN A 100 6.40 -4.13 -8.80
N VAL A 101 5.64 -3.42 -7.98
CA VAL A 101 4.17 -3.39 -8.04
C VAL A 101 3.74 -2.04 -8.59
N ARG A 102 2.84 -2.06 -9.58
CA ARG A 102 2.24 -0.86 -10.17
C ARG A 102 0.80 -0.74 -9.74
N VAL A 103 0.39 0.48 -9.42
CA VAL A 103 -0.99 0.78 -9.04
C VAL A 103 -1.49 1.90 -9.93
N THR A 104 -2.53 1.60 -10.68
CA THR A 104 -3.26 2.55 -11.50
C THR A 104 -4.63 2.75 -10.86
N ILE A 105 -5.04 3.99 -10.61
CA ILE A 105 -6.36 4.32 -10.07
C ILE A 105 -7.10 5.14 -11.11
N ASN A 106 -8.23 4.61 -11.59
CA ASN A 106 -9.14 5.28 -12.49
C ASN A 106 -10.33 5.82 -11.69
N SER A 107 -10.36 7.12 -11.48
CA SER A 107 -11.43 7.80 -10.77
C SER A 107 -12.65 8.01 -11.65
N LYS A 108 -13.85 8.06 -11.05
CA LYS A 108 -15.11 8.29 -11.78
C LYS A 108 -15.19 9.62 -12.52
N ASN A 109 -14.37 10.60 -12.13
CA ASN A 109 -14.24 11.88 -12.83
C ASN A 109 -13.37 11.80 -14.09
N GLY A 110 -12.86 10.61 -14.45
CA GLY A 110 -12.02 10.37 -15.62
C GLY A 110 -10.52 10.59 -15.36
N THR A 111 -10.11 10.97 -14.15
CA THR A 111 -8.71 11.10 -13.79
C THR A 111 -8.06 9.72 -13.66
N LYS A 112 -6.90 9.56 -14.29
CA LYS A 112 -6.02 8.40 -14.14
C LYS A 112 -4.79 8.80 -13.33
N SER A 113 -4.48 8.05 -12.28
CA SER A 113 -3.28 8.24 -11.46
C SER A 113 -2.46 6.96 -11.42
N GLU A 114 -1.16 7.06 -11.72
CA GLU A 114 -0.26 5.92 -11.85
C GLU A 114 0.88 6.03 -10.84
N TYR A 115 1.13 4.93 -10.11
CA TYR A 115 2.11 4.86 -9.04
C TYR A 115 2.93 3.57 -9.15
N HIS A 116 4.23 3.67 -8.85
CA HIS A 116 5.16 2.55 -8.95
C HIS A 116 5.92 2.35 -7.64
N TYR A 117 5.91 1.12 -7.14
CA TYR A 117 6.56 0.75 -5.89
C TYR A 117 7.57 -0.36 -6.17
N SER A 118 8.85 -0.11 -5.92
CA SER A 118 9.87 -1.15 -5.98
C SER A 118 9.72 -2.13 -4.83
N GLU A 119 10.18 -3.36 -5.04
CA GLU A 119 10.32 -4.37 -3.98
C GLU A 119 11.05 -3.80 -2.76
N THR A 120 12.15 -3.06 -2.97
CA THR A 120 12.90 -2.40 -1.89
C THR A 120 12.07 -1.42 -1.06
N LYS A 121 11.13 -0.69 -1.67
CA LYS A 121 10.22 0.21 -0.95
C LYS A 121 9.17 -0.59 -0.18
N LEU A 122 8.65 -1.68 -0.76
CA LEU A 122 7.64 -2.53 -0.12
C LEU A 122 8.23 -3.31 1.07
N GLU A 123 9.46 -3.80 0.96
CA GLU A 123 10.19 -4.40 2.08
C GLU A 123 10.46 -3.40 3.22
N GLN A 124 10.72 -2.12 2.91
CA GLN A 124 10.87 -1.08 3.94
C GLN A 124 9.58 -0.94 4.75
N ILE A 125 8.41 -0.96 4.10
CA ILE A 125 7.11 -0.95 4.79
C ILE A 125 6.94 -2.22 5.62
N GLU A 126 7.19 -3.39 5.04
CA GLU A 126 7.02 -4.69 5.71
C GLU A 126 7.79 -4.77 7.02
N ARG A 127 9.04 -4.28 7.05
CA ARG A 127 9.87 -4.24 8.27
C ARG A 127 9.34 -3.27 9.33
N LEU A 128 8.57 -2.25 8.95
CA LEU A 128 7.99 -1.27 9.85
C LEU A 128 6.64 -1.71 10.43
N ILE A 129 5.93 -2.64 9.77
CA ILE A 129 4.60 -3.08 10.22
C ILE A 129 4.57 -3.50 11.69
N PRO A 130 5.51 -4.32 12.21
CA PRO A 130 5.49 -4.68 13.64
C PRO A 130 5.56 -3.46 14.56
N ASN A 131 6.35 -2.45 14.23
CA ASN A 131 6.43 -1.21 15.01
C ASN A 131 5.12 -0.42 14.93
N ILE A 132 4.54 -0.32 13.74
CA ILE A 132 3.28 0.38 13.49
C ILE A 132 2.12 -0.26 14.25
N GLU A 133 2.00 -1.59 14.20
CA GLU A 133 0.98 -2.35 14.93
C GLU A 133 1.15 -2.21 16.44
N ASN A 134 2.40 -2.30 16.92
CA ASN A 134 2.70 -2.16 18.34
C ASN A 134 2.38 -0.77 18.91
N ILE A 135 2.55 0.31 18.15
CA ILE A 135 2.17 1.66 18.59
C ILE A 135 0.71 1.70 19.05
N SER A 136 -0.19 1.04 18.32
CA SER A 136 -1.60 1.00 18.71
C SER A 136 -1.83 0.26 20.03
N ASN A 137 -1.10 -0.84 20.25
CA ASN A 137 -1.14 -1.57 21.50
C ASN A 137 -0.56 -0.76 22.67
N TYR A 138 0.53 -0.03 22.43
CA TYR A 138 1.12 0.85 23.44
C TYR A 138 0.16 1.99 23.83
N ILE A 139 -0.54 2.59 22.86
CA ILE A 139 -1.57 3.61 23.15
C ILE A 139 -2.71 3.02 23.98
N LEU A 140 -3.23 1.83 23.61
CA LEU A 140 -4.30 1.15 24.35
C LEU A 140 -3.90 0.84 25.80
N ASN A 141 -2.66 0.43 26.01
CA ASN A 141 -2.12 0.06 27.33
C ASN A 141 -1.50 1.23 28.09
N LYS A 142 -1.51 2.45 27.52
CA LYS A 142 -0.86 3.64 28.08
C LYS A 142 0.64 3.44 28.34
N ASP A 143 1.29 2.60 27.54
CA ASP A 143 2.73 2.33 27.58
C ASP A 143 3.50 3.38 26.77
N TYR A 144 3.55 4.60 27.32
CA TYR A 144 4.19 5.73 26.66
C TYR A 144 5.72 5.63 26.62
N ASP A 145 6.33 4.86 27.54
CA ASP A 145 7.76 4.55 27.52
C ASP A 145 8.12 3.75 26.27
N SER A 146 7.32 2.74 25.90
CA SER A 146 7.55 2.00 24.65
C SER A 146 7.39 2.87 23.41
N ILE A 147 6.41 3.79 23.37
CA ILE A 147 6.28 4.76 22.27
C ILE A 147 7.50 5.68 22.22
N TYR A 148 7.94 6.21 23.36
CA TYR A 148 9.13 7.06 23.46
C TYR A 148 10.38 6.37 22.89
N ASN A 149 10.56 5.09 23.20
CA ASN A 149 11.73 4.31 22.74
C ASN A 149 11.75 4.01 21.22
N LEU A 150 10.62 4.19 20.53
CA LEU A 150 10.57 4.09 19.06
C LEU A 150 11.14 5.33 18.38
N PHE A 151 11.17 6.48 19.07
CA PHE A 151 11.70 7.71 18.51
C PHE A 151 13.20 7.63 18.24
N ASP A 152 13.62 8.35 17.21
CA ASP A 152 15.02 8.62 16.96
C ASP A 152 15.59 9.47 18.11
N LYS A 153 16.78 9.11 18.59
CA LYS A 153 17.42 9.80 19.73
C LYS A 153 17.86 11.23 19.40
N SER A 154 17.95 11.58 18.12
CA SER A 154 18.20 12.95 17.67
C SER A 154 17.01 13.88 17.86
N ILE A 155 15.81 13.35 18.10
CA ILE A 155 14.62 14.15 18.38
C ILE A 155 14.61 14.54 19.85
N GLU A 156 14.64 15.85 20.12
CA GLU A 156 14.46 16.39 21.46
C GLU A 156 12.99 16.27 21.87
N LEU A 157 12.67 15.18 22.58
CA LEU A 157 11.33 14.87 23.07
C LEU A 157 11.39 14.51 24.55
N LYS A 158 10.41 14.94 25.35
CA LYS A 158 10.24 14.45 26.73
C LYS A 158 9.09 13.46 26.77
N ILE A 159 9.23 12.42 27.59
CA ILE A 159 8.16 11.43 27.76
C ILE A 159 6.85 12.05 28.24
N ASP A 160 6.92 13.14 29.02
CA ASP A 160 5.73 13.85 29.48
C ASP A 160 4.98 14.55 28.34
N ASP A 161 5.66 14.94 27.26
CA ASP A 161 5.01 15.50 26.07
C ASP A 161 4.12 14.45 25.39
N ILE A 162 4.63 13.22 25.27
CA ILE A 162 3.88 12.07 24.75
C ILE A 162 2.65 11.80 25.62
N LYS A 163 2.83 11.71 26.94
CA LYS A 163 1.74 11.49 27.90
C LYS A 163 0.66 12.55 27.79
N ASN A 164 1.06 13.82 27.70
CA ASN A 164 0.15 14.96 27.62
C ASN A 164 -0.66 14.95 26.31
N ILE A 165 -0.02 14.68 25.18
CA ILE A 165 -0.69 14.58 23.88
C ILE A 165 -1.74 13.47 23.89
N TYR A 166 -1.38 12.26 24.32
CA TYR A 166 -2.34 11.14 24.33
C TYR A 166 -3.46 11.31 25.36
N THR A 167 -3.18 11.94 26.50
CA THR A 167 -4.22 12.30 27.48
C THR A 167 -5.22 13.28 26.88
N LYS A 168 -4.72 14.31 26.16
CA LYS A 168 -5.58 15.26 25.46
C LYS A 168 -6.42 14.57 24.38
N ILE A 169 -5.82 13.71 23.56
CA ILE A 169 -6.52 12.95 22.53
C ILE A 169 -7.60 12.04 23.13
N GLU A 170 -7.32 11.36 24.25
CA GLU A 170 -8.31 10.53 24.93
C GLU A 170 -9.47 11.37 25.48
N ASN A 171 -9.21 12.57 26.00
CA ASN A 171 -10.26 13.48 26.46
C ASN A 171 -11.12 14.01 25.29
N ASP A 172 -10.50 14.40 24.18
CA ASP A 172 -11.18 15.05 23.06
C ASP A 172 -11.92 14.03 22.16
N PHE A 173 -11.35 12.84 21.96
CA PHE A 173 -11.84 11.84 20.99
C PHE A 173 -12.31 10.52 21.65
N GLY A 174 -12.11 10.37 22.95
CA GLY A 174 -12.42 9.16 23.71
C GLY A 174 -11.34 8.09 23.60
N LYS A 175 -11.56 6.93 24.21
CA LYS A 175 -10.58 5.82 24.20
C LYS A 175 -10.44 5.23 22.80
N LEU A 176 -9.22 4.80 22.49
CA LEU A 176 -8.94 4.04 21.28
C LEU A 176 -9.63 2.68 21.36
N LYS A 177 -10.30 2.27 20.29
CA LYS A 177 -10.91 0.94 20.15
C LYS A 177 -10.12 0.07 19.18
N LYS A 178 -9.70 0.66 18.05
CA LYS A 178 -8.99 -0.03 16.98
C LYS A 178 -8.20 0.97 16.15
N SER A 179 -7.09 0.51 15.59
CA SER A 179 -6.35 1.21 14.54
C SER A 179 -6.37 0.42 13.25
N GLN A 180 -6.32 1.11 12.12
CA GLN A 180 -6.18 0.49 10.80
C GLN A 180 -5.28 1.36 9.93
N ILE A 181 -4.25 0.74 9.34
CA ILE A 181 -3.40 1.42 8.36
C ILE A 181 -4.24 1.75 7.14
N ARG A 182 -4.16 3.01 6.71
CA ARG A 182 -4.91 3.55 5.57
C ARG A 182 -4.02 3.70 4.34
N GLY A 183 -2.78 4.17 4.53
CA GLY A 183 -1.92 4.57 3.42
C GLY A 183 -0.46 4.78 3.84
N PHE A 184 0.42 4.80 2.84
CA PHE A 184 1.84 5.07 3.00
C PHE A 184 2.34 5.99 1.89
N GLU A 185 3.19 6.95 2.24
CA GLU A 185 3.79 7.84 1.26
C GLU A 185 5.29 8.02 1.52
N PHE A 186 6.08 7.76 0.48
CA PHE A 186 7.53 7.94 0.48
C PHE A 186 7.89 9.37 0.03
N TYR A 187 8.78 10.00 0.79
CA TYR A 187 9.38 11.28 0.47
C TYR A 187 10.88 11.07 0.28
N ASP A 188 11.34 11.39 -0.94
CA ASP A 188 12.70 11.21 -1.44
C ASP A 188 13.41 12.56 -1.64
N GLU A 189 12.94 13.63 -0.99
CA GLU A 189 13.47 14.98 -1.16
C GLU A 189 14.82 15.16 -0.47
N LYS A 190 15.80 15.75 -1.15
CA LYS A 190 17.19 15.87 -0.64
C LYS A 190 17.33 16.82 0.56
N GLU A 191 16.39 17.76 0.74
CA GLU A 191 16.45 18.78 1.79
C GLU A 191 15.84 18.30 3.12
N PHE A 192 15.01 17.26 3.09
CA PHE A 192 14.38 16.67 4.27
C PHE A 192 14.77 15.20 4.30
N ASP A 193 15.55 14.79 5.31
CA ASP A 193 16.00 13.41 5.50
C ASP A 193 14.93 12.40 5.05
N HIS A 194 15.26 11.54 4.09
CA HIS A 194 14.30 10.65 3.43
C HIS A 194 13.34 10.00 4.44
N TYR A 195 12.05 10.28 4.32
CA TYR A 195 11.05 9.84 5.30
C TYR A 195 9.86 9.12 4.67
N LEU A 196 9.19 8.31 5.49
CA LEU A 196 7.97 7.59 5.17
C LEU A 196 6.87 8.10 6.08
N LYS A 197 5.78 8.59 5.49
CA LYS A 197 4.53 8.84 6.21
C LYS A 197 3.66 7.60 6.18
N VAL A 198 3.08 7.26 7.32
CA VAL A 198 2.10 6.18 7.47
C VAL A 198 0.83 6.78 8.05
N GLU A 199 -0.26 6.70 7.30
CA GLU A 199 -1.58 7.14 7.76
C GLU A 199 -2.32 5.99 8.44
N ILE A 200 -2.85 6.26 9.63
CA ILE A 200 -3.57 5.29 10.45
C ILE A 200 -4.88 5.92 10.87
N VAL A 201 -5.99 5.25 10.55
CA VAL A 201 -7.31 5.61 11.09
C VAL A 201 -7.44 4.99 12.47
N GLN A 202 -7.66 5.83 13.46
CA GLN A 202 -8.01 5.44 14.81
C GLN A 202 -9.53 5.50 14.98
N ILE A 203 -10.14 4.35 15.24
CA ILE A 203 -11.54 4.25 15.66
C ILE A 203 -11.57 4.46 17.17
N ARG A 204 -12.21 5.55 17.60
CA ARG A 204 -12.28 5.92 19.02
C ARG A 204 -13.74 5.98 19.49
N GLU A 205 -13.95 6.15 20.79
CA GLU A 205 -15.29 6.16 21.37
C GLU A 205 -16.18 7.28 20.83
N ASN A 206 -15.65 8.49 20.70
CA ASN A 206 -16.46 9.67 20.36
C ASN A 206 -16.34 10.03 18.88
N LYS A 207 -15.11 10.06 18.35
CA LYS A 207 -14.84 10.46 16.97
C LYS A 207 -13.58 9.79 16.45
N ASN A 208 -13.59 9.38 15.18
CA ASN A 208 -12.40 8.85 14.53
C ASN A 208 -11.34 9.95 14.35
N LEU A 209 -10.07 9.56 14.40
CA LEU A 209 -8.92 10.43 14.26
C LEU A 209 -7.95 9.83 13.25
N ILE A 210 -7.28 10.67 12.45
CA ILE A 210 -6.18 10.20 11.60
C ILE A 210 -4.88 10.48 12.36
N MET A 211 -4.10 9.43 12.60
CA MET A 211 -2.74 9.53 13.11
C MET A 211 -1.77 9.36 11.94
N ILE A 212 -0.77 10.23 11.85
CA ILE A 212 0.31 10.13 10.88
C ILE A 212 1.59 9.80 11.63
N LEU A 213 2.18 8.65 11.32
CA LEU A 213 3.51 8.29 11.81
C LEU A 213 4.54 8.67 10.75
N ILE A 214 5.64 9.30 11.18
CA ILE A 214 6.71 9.73 10.28
C ILE A 214 7.98 8.97 10.68
N PHE A 215 8.47 8.12 9.78
CA PHE A 215 9.69 7.32 10.00
C PHE A 215 10.83 7.84 9.14
N ASN A 216 12.02 7.93 9.73
CA ASN A 216 13.26 8.06 8.97
C ASN A 216 13.53 6.74 8.25
N ARG A 217 13.71 6.80 6.92
CA ARG A 217 13.85 5.58 6.11
C ARG A 217 15.21 4.93 6.18
N ASN A 218 16.24 5.66 6.62
CA ASN A 218 17.59 5.14 6.72
C ASN A 218 17.76 4.23 7.95
N ASN A 219 17.08 4.54 9.05
CA ASN A 219 17.21 3.81 10.32
C ASN A 219 15.90 3.26 10.88
N SER A 220 14.77 3.47 10.18
CA SER A 220 13.44 3.00 10.57
C SER A 220 12.96 3.52 11.94
N LYS A 221 13.55 4.61 12.44
CA LYS A 221 13.15 5.26 13.69
C LYS A 221 12.03 6.27 13.45
N LEU A 222 11.15 6.38 14.44
CA LEU A 222 10.07 7.34 14.44
C LEU A 222 10.66 8.74 14.66
N ILE A 223 10.33 9.70 13.80
CA ILE A 223 10.80 11.08 13.91
C ILE A 223 9.66 12.06 14.17
N GLY A 224 8.41 11.60 14.05
CA GLY A 224 7.24 12.41 14.34
C GLY A 224 5.96 11.59 14.42
N ILE A 225 5.00 12.11 15.19
CA ILE A 225 3.61 11.69 15.19
C ILE A 225 2.77 12.96 15.02
N ASP A 226 1.83 12.95 14.09
CA ASP A 226 0.90 14.05 13.84
C ASP A 226 -0.56 13.55 13.80
N TYR A 227 -1.52 14.46 13.90
CA TYR A 227 -2.95 14.14 13.95
C TYR A 227 -3.80 15.09 13.10
N LEU A 228 -4.74 14.52 12.33
CA LEU A 228 -5.73 15.24 11.52
C LEU A 228 -7.17 14.91 11.93
#